data_AF-A0A950VNY4-F1
#
_entry.id   AF-A0A950VNY4-F1
#
_cell.length_a   1.000
_cell.length_b   1.000
_cell.length_c   1.000
_cell.angle_alpha   90.00
_cell.angle_beta   90.00
_cell.angle_gamma   90.00
#
_symmetry.space_group_name_H-M   'P 1'
#
loop_
_entity.id
_entity.type
_entity.pdbx_description
1 polymer ?
#
loop_
_entity_poly.entity_id
_entity_poly.type
_entity_poly.pdbx_seq_one_letter_code
_entity_poly.pdbx_strand_id
1 'polypeptide(L)'
;MTEAEWLACDNPDRMLQHLGTRVSARKLRLFACACGRRLWDVLPDNATRRAVEVLENCADGLGTFQDLQMAVASAETAERRTQGRERAAARAVGAAWSTVEHACSAAAQASPAPAAERVYQAYLLREVVGNPFRLVPIEMTWLSWNAGCVEKLARAIHDQGRFVDLPILADALEE
;
A
#
# COMPACT_ATOMS: atom_id res chain seq x y z
N MET A 1 2.27 15.81 -14.97
CA MET A 1 3.57 15.57 -14.35
C MET A 1 4.42 14.78 -15.34
N THR A 2 5.72 15.06 -15.46
CA THR A 2 6.69 14.30 -16.27
C THR A 2 7.41 13.25 -15.41
N GLU A 3 8.23 12.37 -16.02
CA GLU A 3 9.04 11.39 -15.28
C GLU A 3 10.03 12.09 -14.32
N ALA A 4 10.74 13.11 -14.80
CA ALA A 4 11.66 13.89 -13.96
C ALA A 4 10.93 14.58 -12.80
N GLU A 5 9.77 15.18 -13.07
CA GLU A 5 8.94 15.77 -12.01
C GLU A 5 8.42 14.73 -11.02
N TRP A 6 8.09 13.50 -11.47
CA TRP A 6 7.66 12.40 -10.59
C TRP A 6 8.75 11.92 -9.64
N LEU A 7 9.97 11.76 -10.16
CA LEU A 7 11.12 11.34 -9.37
C LEU A 7 11.55 12.40 -8.35
N ALA A 8 11.39 13.68 -8.69
CA ALA A 8 11.75 14.80 -7.82
C ALA A 8 10.60 15.32 -6.91
N CYS A 9 9.38 14.80 -7.05
CA CYS A 9 8.24 15.31 -6.28
C CYS A 9 8.23 14.75 -4.86
N ASP A 10 8.23 15.64 -3.86
CA ASP A 10 8.12 15.25 -2.45
C ASP A 10 6.73 15.51 -1.85
N ASN A 11 5.74 15.76 -2.71
CA ASN A 11 4.35 16.00 -2.30
C ASN A 11 3.45 14.82 -2.74
N PRO A 12 3.05 13.95 -1.80
CA PRO A 12 2.22 12.79 -2.13
C PRO A 12 0.84 13.17 -2.67
N ASP A 13 0.26 14.31 -2.26
CA ASP A 13 -1.06 14.73 -2.76
C ASP A 13 -1.01 15.04 -4.26
N ARG A 14 0.04 15.76 -4.70
CA ARG A 14 0.25 16.07 -6.13
C ARG A 14 0.50 14.80 -6.93
N MET A 15 1.23 13.84 -6.37
CA MET A 15 1.49 12.54 -7.00
C MET A 15 0.21 11.72 -7.13
N LEU A 16 -0.62 11.63 -6.08
CA LEU A 16 -1.92 10.95 -6.08
C LEU A 16 -2.87 11.58 -7.09
N GLN A 17 -2.95 12.92 -7.13
CA GLN A 17 -3.74 13.64 -8.12
C GLN A 17 -3.29 13.32 -9.55
N HIS A 18 -1.97 13.22 -9.78
CA HIS A 18 -1.45 12.82 -11.08
C HIS A 18 -1.83 11.38 -11.43
N LEU A 19 -1.71 10.44 -10.50
CA LEU A 19 -2.07 9.03 -10.73
C LEU A 19 -3.56 8.89 -11.09
N GLY A 20 -4.45 9.59 -10.37
CA GLY A 20 -5.89 9.53 -10.60
C GLY A 20 -6.41 8.09 -10.60
N THR A 21 -7.18 7.71 -11.61
CA THR A 21 -7.74 6.36 -11.77
C THR A 21 -6.78 5.33 -12.37
N ARG A 22 -5.54 5.71 -12.70
CA ARG A 22 -4.54 4.82 -13.36
C ARG A 22 -3.90 3.82 -12.41
N VAL A 23 -4.15 3.94 -11.10
CA VAL A 23 -3.59 3.04 -10.09
C VAL A 23 -4.69 2.19 -9.47
N SER A 24 -4.38 0.94 -9.18
CA SER A 24 -5.37 0.02 -8.62
C SER A 24 -5.72 0.38 -7.18
N ALA A 25 -6.97 0.10 -6.78
CA ALA A 25 -7.40 0.26 -5.40
C ALA A 25 -6.53 -0.54 -4.40
N ARG A 26 -6.00 -1.69 -4.83
CA ARG A 26 -5.03 -2.48 -4.06
C ARG A 26 -3.78 -1.67 -3.71
N LYS A 27 -3.11 -1.08 -4.70
CA LYS A 27 -1.90 -0.27 -4.47
C LYS A 27 -2.16 0.93 -3.57
N LEU A 28 -3.32 1.60 -3.74
CA LEU A 28 -3.72 2.71 -2.87
C LEU A 28 -3.89 2.28 -1.40
N ARG A 29 -4.52 1.12 -1.16
CA ARG A 29 -4.71 0.57 0.18
C ARG A 29 -3.38 0.14 0.81
N LEU A 30 -2.51 -0.51 0.06
CA LEU A 30 -1.16 -0.87 0.53
C LEU A 30 -0.33 0.36 0.89
N PHE A 31 -0.39 1.41 0.06
CA PHE A 31 0.26 2.67 0.37
C PHE A 31 -0.29 3.30 1.66
N ALA A 32 -1.61 3.34 1.84
CA ALA A 32 -2.21 3.83 3.09
C ALA A 32 -1.83 2.96 4.31
N CYS A 33 -1.77 1.64 4.17
CA CYS A 33 -1.26 0.74 5.21
C CYS A 33 0.20 1.04 5.55
N ALA A 34 1.06 1.24 4.55
CA ALA A 34 2.46 1.57 4.76
C ALA A 34 2.63 2.88 5.54
N CYS A 35 1.81 3.90 5.26
CA CYS A 35 1.74 5.12 6.07
C CYS A 35 1.35 4.82 7.53
N GLY A 36 0.38 3.94 7.77
CA GLY A 36 0.02 3.49 9.12
C GLY A 36 1.12 2.67 9.80
N ARG A 37 1.80 1.78 9.07
CA ARG A 37 2.88 0.91 9.56
C ARG A 37 4.11 1.70 9.97
N ARG A 38 4.40 2.84 9.34
CA ARG A 38 5.46 3.77 9.79
C ARG A 38 5.24 4.32 11.20
N LEU A 39 4.00 4.33 11.68
CA LEU A 39 3.64 4.86 12.98
C LEU A 39 3.69 3.80 14.08
N TRP A 40 4.31 2.64 13.84
CA TRP A 40 4.27 1.47 14.72
C TRP A 40 4.53 1.78 16.21
N ASP A 41 5.49 2.66 16.48
CA ASP A 41 5.89 3.07 17.83
C ASP A 41 4.91 4.06 18.48
N VAL A 42 4.10 4.75 17.67
CA VAL A 42 3.04 5.69 18.10
C VAL A 42 1.69 5.00 18.19
N LEU A 43 1.52 3.80 17.61
CA LEU A 43 0.28 3.06 17.70
C LEU A 43 0.00 2.68 19.17
N PRO A 44 -1.21 2.99 19.68
CA PRO A 44 -1.46 3.03 21.12
C PRO A 44 -1.62 1.66 21.77
N ASP A 45 -1.85 0.60 20.99
CA ASP A 45 -1.95 -0.76 21.49
C ASP A 45 -1.62 -1.80 20.41
N ASN A 46 -1.49 -3.05 20.86
CA ASN A 46 -1.30 -4.19 19.96
C ASN A 46 -2.53 -4.47 19.08
N ALA A 47 -3.72 -4.00 19.46
CA ALA A 47 -4.92 -4.17 18.66
C ALA A 47 -4.85 -3.33 17.37
N THR A 48 -4.41 -2.09 17.47
CA THR A 48 -4.23 -1.17 16.35
C THR A 48 -3.07 -1.61 15.46
N ARG A 49 -1.99 -2.16 16.03
CA ARG A 49 -0.90 -2.80 15.26
C ARG A 49 -1.39 -3.99 14.46
N ARG A 50 -2.16 -4.89 15.09
CA ARG A 50 -2.78 -6.02 14.40
C ARG A 50 -3.77 -5.57 13.32
N ALA A 51 -4.49 -4.47 13.55
CA ALA A 51 -5.35 -3.89 12.53
C ALA A 51 -4.56 -3.52 11.27
N VAL A 52 -3.37 -2.93 11.37
CA VAL A 52 -2.50 -2.66 10.21
C VAL A 52 -2.20 -3.94 9.42
N GLU A 53 -1.78 -5.00 10.11
CA GLU A 53 -1.45 -6.28 9.47
C GLU A 53 -2.66 -6.92 8.77
N VAL A 54 -3.84 -6.88 9.42
CA VAL A 54 -5.08 -7.40 8.82
C VAL A 54 -5.48 -6.58 7.61
N LEU A 55 -5.37 -5.25 7.68
CA LEU A 55 -5.64 -4.37 6.57
C LEU A 55 -4.69 -4.68 5.39
N GLU A 56 -3.39 -4.82 5.63
CA GLU A 56 -2.42 -5.22 4.60
C GLU A 56 -2.83 -6.53 3.91
N ASN A 57 -3.19 -7.55 4.67
CA ASN A 57 -3.69 -8.82 4.13
C ASN A 57 -4.98 -8.64 3.33
N CYS A 58 -5.92 -7.81 3.80
CA CYS A 58 -7.13 -7.48 3.06
C CYS A 58 -6.82 -6.74 1.75
N ALA A 59 -5.77 -5.92 1.67
CA ALA A 59 -5.38 -5.26 0.42
C ALA A 59 -4.91 -6.28 -0.62
N ASP A 60 -4.18 -7.30 -0.18
CA ASP A 60 -3.71 -8.40 -1.03
C ASP A 60 -4.76 -9.50 -1.26
N GLY A 61 -5.99 -9.32 -0.76
CA GLY A 61 -7.08 -10.26 -0.98
C GLY A 61 -7.03 -11.52 -0.11
N LEU A 62 -6.17 -11.53 0.92
CA LEU A 62 -5.98 -12.64 1.86
C LEU A 62 -6.88 -12.54 3.10
N GLY A 63 -7.69 -11.49 3.23
CA GLY A 63 -8.60 -11.26 4.35
C GLY A 63 -10.06 -11.21 3.95
N THR A 64 -10.96 -11.54 4.89
CA THR A 64 -12.40 -11.48 4.67
C THR A 64 -12.97 -10.08 4.90
N PHE A 65 -14.21 -9.86 4.47
CA PHE A 65 -14.94 -8.63 4.79
C PHE A 65 -15.18 -8.46 6.30
N GLN A 66 -15.26 -9.56 7.05
CA GLN A 66 -15.38 -9.52 8.51
C GLN A 66 -14.06 -9.11 9.16
N ASP A 67 -12.92 -9.63 8.69
CA ASP A 67 -11.59 -9.24 9.18
C ASP A 67 -11.36 -7.74 8.98
N LEU A 68 -11.72 -7.23 7.80
CA LEU A 68 -11.67 -5.81 7.48
C LEU A 68 -12.48 -4.97 8.46
N GLN A 69 -13.76 -5.32 8.66
CA GLN A 69 -14.64 -4.57 9.57
C GLN A 69 -14.11 -4.57 11.00
N MET A 70 -13.61 -5.70 11.50
CA MET A 70 -13.04 -5.78 12.84
C MET A 70 -11.78 -4.95 12.99
N ALA A 71 -10.89 -4.95 11.98
CA ALA A 71 -9.67 -4.15 11.99
C ALA A 71 -9.99 -2.64 12.01
N VAL A 72 -10.93 -2.19 11.17
CA VAL A 72 -11.37 -0.79 11.14
C VAL A 72 -12.03 -0.40 12.47
N ALA A 73 -12.96 -1.21 12.98
CA ALA A 73 -13.63 -0.93 14.26
C ALA A 73 -12.66 -0.87 15.45
N SER A 74 -11.59 -1.69 15.42
CA SER A 74 -10.52 -1.65 16.42
C SER A 74 -9.77 -0.32 16.37
N ALA A 75 -9.35 0.11 15.16
CA ALA A 75 -8.67 1.38 14.97
C ALA A 75 -9.54 2.60 15.36
N GLU A 76 -10.84 2.59 15.01
CA GLU A 76 -11.77 3.64 15.42
C GLU A 76 -11.98 3.70 16.93
N THR A 77 -12.03 2.54 17.59
CA THR A 77 -12.12 2.47 19.05
C THR A 77 -10.86 3.04 19.70
N ALA A 78 -9.69 2.73 19.14
CA ALA A 78 -8.42 3.32 19.55
C ALA A 78 -8.40 4.85 19.32
N GLU A 79 -8.95 5.34 18.20
CA GLU A 79 -9.06 6.78 17.92
C GLU A 79 -9.92 7.49 18.98
N ARG A 80 -11.07 6.91 19.36
CA ARG A 80 -11.99 7.52 20.34
C ARG A 80 -11.42 7.61 21.75
N ARG A 81 -10.56 6.65 22.14
CA ARG A 81 -10.00 6.56 23.50
C ARG A 81 -8.68 7.30 23.70
N THR A 82 -8.01 7.72 22.63
CA THR A 82 -6.68 8.34 22.68
C THR A 82 -6.70 9.83 22.31
N GLN A 83 -5.57 10.51 22.47
CA GLN A 83 -5.44 11.93 22.18
C GLN A 83 -4.13 12.22 21.43
N GLY A 84 -4.01 13.43 20.91
CA GLY A 84 -2.80 13.90 20.23
C GLY A 84 -2.34 12.97 19.10
N ARG A 85 -1.05 12.61 19.15
CA ARG A 85 -0.38 11.82 18.09
C ARG A 85 -0.89 10.38 18.01
N GLU A 86 -1.22 9.76 19.15
CA GLU A 86 -1.79 8.41 19.19
C GLU A 86 -3.16 8.36 18.51
N ARG A 87 -4.00 9.37 18.77
CA ARG A 87 -5.31 9.51 18.09
C ARG A 87 -5.15 9.66 16.59
N ALA A 88 -4.21 10.51 16.16
CA ALA A 88 -3.91 10.68 14.74
C ALA A 88 -3.39 9.38 14.10
N ALA A 89 -2.58 8.60 14.82
CA ALA A 89 -2.07 7.32 14.33
C ALA A 89 -3.20 6.28 14.17
N ALA A 90 -4.07 6.14 15.17
CA ALA A 90 -5.24 5.26 15.08
C ALA A 90 -6.19 5.66 13.93
N ARG A 91 -6.42 6.96 13.73
CA ARG A 91 -7.19 7.48 12.59
C ARG A 91 -6.55 7.11 11.25
N ALA A 92 -5.23 7.21 11.13
CA ALA A 92 -4.52 6.86 9.91
C ALA A 92 -4.76 5.41 9.50
N VAL A 93 -4.75 4.49 10.48
CA VAL A 93 -5.04 3.07 10.28
C VAL A 93 -6.50 2.86 9.87
N GLY A 94 -7.46 3.44 10.60
CA GLY A 94 -8.88 3.30 10.27
C GLY A 94 -9.27 3.89 8.91
N ALA A 95 -8.60 4.96 8.49
CA ALA A 95 -8.85 5.63 7.21
C ALA A 95 -8.26 4.90 5.99
N ALA A 96 -7.44 3.86 6.18
CA ALA A 96 -6.76 3.18 5.07
C ALA A 96 -7.74 2.54 4.05
N TRP A 97 -8.99 2.26 4.44
CA TRP A 97 -10.04 1.72 3.58
C TRP A 97 -11.10 2.72 3.13
N SER A 98 -11.01 3.99 3.56
CA SER A 98 -11.93 5.04 3.13
C SER A 98 -11.34 5.85 1.98
N THR A 99 -10.34 6.67 2.28
CA THR A 99 -9.68 7.57 1.33
C THR A 99 -8.20 7.69 1.71
N VAL A 100 -7.32 7.51 0.73
CA VAL A 100 -5.87 7.59 0.94
C VAL A 100 -5.44 8.94 1.50
N GLU A 101 -6.07 10.04 1.08
CA GLU A 101 -5.74 11.40 1.53
C GLU A 101 -5.96 11.56 3.04
N HIS A 102 -7.07 11.05 3.59
CA HIS A 102 -7.30 11.07 5.03
C HIS A 102 -6.28 10.23 5.79
N ALA A 103 -5.93 9.04 5.29
CA ALA A 103 -4.90 8.19 5.92
C ALA A 103 -3.54 8.89 5.93
N CYS A 104 -3.12 9.48 4.82
CA CYS A 104 -1.84 10.20 4.70
C CYS A 104 -1.79 11.45 5.57
N SER A 105 -2.86 12.23 5.59
CA SER A 105 -2.98 13.44 6.41
C SER A 105 -2.92 13.10 7.90
N ALA A 106 -3.66 12.07 8.33
CA ALA A 106 -3.63 11.60 9.71
C ALA A 106 -2.25 11.05 10.10
N ALA A 107 -1.58 10.31 9.20
CA ALA A 107 -0.23 9.81 9.44
C ALA A 107 0.79 10.95 9.59
N ALA A 108 0.70 11.99 8.75
CA ALA A 108 1.54 13.18 8.88
C ALA A 108 1.33 13.89 10.22
N GLN A 109 0.08 13.96 10.72
CA GLN A 109 -0.24 14.56 12.03
C GLN A 109 0.26 13.72 13.21
N ALA A 110 0.38 12.40 13.05
CA ALA A 110 0.93 11.50 14.06
C ALA A 110 2.46 11.54 14.15
N SER A 111 3.13 12.00 13.09
CA SER A 111 4.58 12.16 13.04
C SER A 111 5.05 13.37 13.88
N PRO A 112 6.22 13.30 14.55
CA PRO A 112 6.79 14.48 15.22
C PRO A 112 7.32 15.51 14.20
N ALA A 113 7.50 15.10 12.95
CA ALA A 113 7.95 15.95 11.85
C ALA A 113 7.03 15.77 10.63
N PRO A 114 5.85 16.43 10.61
CA PRO A 114 4.85 16.23 9.55
C PRO A 114 5.38 16.48 8.13
N ALA A 115 6.25 17.48 7.95
CA ALA A 115 6.85 17.76 6.65
C ALA A 115 7.77 16.64 6.18
N ALA A 116 8.62 16.10 7.06
CA ALA A 116 9.50 14.97 6.74
C ALA A 116 8.67 13.71 6.45
N GLU A 117 7.58 13.49 7.18
CA GLU A 117 6.67 12.37 6.93
C GLU A 117 6.02 12.47 5.54
N ARG A 118 5.62 13.66 5.09
CA ARG A 118 5.10 13.85 3.72
C ARG A 118 6.13 13.46 2.64
N VAL A 119 7.41 13.82 2.83
CA VAL A 119 8.51 13.39 1.93
C VAL A 119 8.64 11.86 1.91
N TYR A 120 8.59 11.22 3.08
CA TYR A 120 8.61 9.76 3.17
C TYR A 120 7.39 9.09 2.54
N GLN A 121 6.21 9.70 2.65
CA GLN A 121 5.00 9.21 1.97
C GLN A 121 5.15 9.30 0.45
N ALA A 122 5.79 10.34 -0.09
CA ALA A 122 6.10 10.40 -1.51
C ALA A 122 7.06 9.27 -1.94
N TYR A 123 8.04 8.93 -1.11
CA TYR A 123 8.91 7.79 -1.31
C TYR A 123 8.14 6.45 -1.30
N LEU A 124 7.31 6.20 -0.27
CA LEU A 124 6.48 5.01 -0.18
C LEU A 124 5.53 4.87 -1.37
N LEU A 125 4.95 5.99 -1.84
CA LEU A 125 4.06 5.96 -3.00
C LEU A 125 4.81 5.52 -4.26
N ARG A 126 6.06 5.96 -4.45
CA ARG A 126 6.92 5.47 -5.54
C ARG A 126 7.26 3.99 -5.39
N GLU A 127 7.54 3.52 -4.18
CA GLU A 127 7.83 2.10 -3.95
C GLU A 127 6.63 1.21 -4.29
N VAL A 128 5.43 1.59 -3.84
CA VAL A 128 4.22 0.76 -4.02
C VAL A 128 3.69 0.85 -5.46
N VAL A 129 3.69 2.05 -6.04
CA VAL A 129 3.10 2.27 -7.36
C VAL A 129 4.09 1.96 -8.48
N GLY A 130 5.39 2.16 -8.23
CA GLY A 130 6.44 2.16 -9.24
C GLY A 130 6.53 3.49 -9.98
N ASN A 131 7.15 3.45 -11.15
CA ASN A 131 7.24 4.59 -12.06
C ASN A 131 6.12 4.51 -13.11
N PRO A 132 5.10 5.40 -13.06
CA PRO A 132 3.95 5.33 -13.98
C PRO A 132 4.30 5.72 -15.43
N PHE A 133 5.50 6.23 -15.70
CA PHE A 133 6.00 6.54 -17.05
C PHE A 133 6.76 5.37 -17.67
N ARG A 134 7.15 4.38 -16.87
CA ARG A 134 7.79 3.15 -17.32
C ARG A 134 6.79 2.00 -17.26
N LEU A 135 5.92 1.97 -18.27
CA LEU A 135 5.08 0.79 -18.48
C LEU A 135 5.97 -0.38 -18.87
N VAL A 136 5.91 -1.48 -18.12
CA VAL A 136 6.52 -2.75 -18.53
C VAL A 136 5.53 -3.40 -19.49
N PRO A 137 5.83 -3.46 -20.80
CA PRO A 137 4.95 -4.13 -21.75
C PRO A 137 4.86 -5.62 -21.40
N ILE A 138 3.64 -6.15 -21.32
CA ILE A 138 3.41 -7.59 -21.23
C ILE A 138 3.15 -8.07 -22.65
N GLU A 139 4.02 -8.94 -23.15
CA GLU A 139 3.77 -9.57 -24.44
C GLU A 139 2.61 -10.57 -24.31
N MET A 140 1.62 -10.47 -25.20
CA MET A 140 0.45 -11.35 -25.16
C MET A 140 0.81 -12.84 -25.37
N THR A 141 1.94 -13.11 -26.02
CA THR A 141 2.52 -14.44 -26.18
C THR A 141 2.88 -15.08 -24.85
N TRP A 142 3.41 -14.32 -23.88
CA TRP A 142 3.69 -14.83 -22.53
C TRP A 142 2.43 -15.35 -21.83
N LEU A 143 1.29 -14.69 -22.04
CA LEU A 143 0.03 -15.06 -21.39
C LEU A 143 -0.58 -16.34 -21.97
N SER A 144 -0.32 -16.66 -23.24
CA SER A 144 -0.81 -17.89 -23.88
C SER A 144 0.22 -19.03 -23.89
N TRP A 145 1.49 -18.72 -23.62
CA TRP A 145 2.59 -19.67 -23.58
C TRP A 145 2.32 -20.82 -22.60
N ASN A 146 2.55 -22.05 -23.08
CA ASN A 146 2.36 -23.29 -22.35
C ASN A 146 1.05 -23.34 -21.53
N ALA A 147 -0.08 -23.02 -22.18
CA ALA A 147 -1.40 -22.94 -21.58
C ALA A 147 -1.49 -21.96 -20.38
N GLY A 148 -0.84 -20.79 -20.52
CA GLY A 148 -0.81 -19.72 -19.52
C GLY A 148 0.06 -20.03 -18.31
N CYS A 149 1.16 -20.77 -18.51
CA CYS A 149 2.05 -21.16 -17.42
C CYS A 149 2.69 -19.95 -16.73
N VAL A 150 3.14 -18.95 -17.50
CA VAL A 150 3.70 -17.69 -16.97
C VAL A 150 2.72 -17.00 -16.03
N GLU A 151 1.44 -16.84 -16.44
CA GLU A 151 0.43 -16.21 -15.58
C GLU A 151 0.20 -17.02 -14.29
N LYS A 152 0.04 -18.34 -14.41
CA LYS A 152 -0.20 -19.23 -13.27
C LYS A 152 0.97 -19.20 -12.28
N LEU A 153 2.21 -19.21 -12.78
CA LEU A 153 3.42 -19.14 -11.98
C LEU A 153 3.56 -17.78 -11.29
N ALA A 154 3.39 -16.69 -12.04
CA ALA A 154 3.43 -15.34 -11.48
C ALA A 154 2.36 -15.14 -10.39
N ARG A 155 1.15 -15.65 -10.62
CA ARG A 155 0.05 -15.62 -9.63
C ARG A 155 0.38 -16.45 -8.40
N ALA A 156 0.88 -17.67 -8.57
CA ALA A 156 1.27 -18.53 -7.45
C ALA A 156 2.41 -17.91 -6.61
N ILE A 157 3.43 -17.33 -7.26
CA ILE A 157 4.52 -16.61 -6.60
C ILE A 157 3.96 -15.46 -5.76
N HIS A 158 3.07 -14.66 -6.35
CA HIS A 158 2.50 -13.50 -5.68
C HIS A 158 1.61 -13.90 -4.50
N ASP A 159 0.62 -14.76 -4.73
CA ASP A 159 -0.40 -15.12 -3.75
C ASP A 159 0.18 -15.92 -2.57
N GLN A 160 1.24 -16.70 -2.80
CA GLN A 160 1.88 -17.55 -1.79
C GLN A 160 3.17 -16.95 -1.22
N GLY A 161 3.60 -15.78 -1.71
CA GLY A 161 4.87 -15.15 -1.32
C GLY A 161 6.12 -15.98 -1.67
N ARG A 162 6.03 -16.87 -2.67
CA ARG A 162 7.12 -17.78 -3.06
C ARG A 162 8.15 -17.07 -3.97
N PHE A 163 8.67 -15.94 -3.51
CA PHE A 163 9.61 -15.12 -4.30
C PHE A 163 10.93 -15.83 -4.63
N VAL A 164 11.23 -16.95 -3.96
CA VAL A 164 12.33 -17.84 -4.33
C VAL A 164 12.17 -18.45 -5.73
N ASP A 165 10.94 -18.56 -6.24
CA ASP A 165 10.65 -19.12 -7.57
C ASP A 165 10.71 -18.06 -8.69
N LEU A 166 11.07 -16.80 -8.39
CA LEU A 166 11.24 -15.76 -9.40
C LEU A 166 12.22 -16.12 -10.53
N PRO A 167 13.35 -16.83 -10.29
CA PRO A 167 14.22 -17.28 -11.38
C PRO A 167 13.48 -18.20 -12.37
N ILE A 168 12.58 -19.06 -11.89
CA ILE A 168 11.78 -19.95 -12.76
C ILE A 168 10.84 -19.14 -13.64
N LEU A 169 10.27 -18.05 -13.10
CA LEU A 169 9.46 -17.13 -13.87
C LEU A 169 10.29 -16.38 -14.93
N ALA A 170 11.53 -16.02 -14.61
CA ALA A 170 12.43 -15.39 -15.57
C ALA A 170 12.74 -16.34 -16.74
N ASP A 171 13.11 -17.59 -16.45
CA ASP A 171 13.36 -18.62 -17.47
C ASP A 171 12.13 -18.80 -18.38
N ALA A 172 10.92 -18.88 -17.81
CA ALA A 172 9.68 -19.02 -18.57
C ALA A 172 9.31 -17.79 -19.42
N LEU A 173 9.88 -16.61 -19.15
CA LEU A 173 9.69 -15.40 -19.94
C LEU A 173 10.70 -15.28 -21.09
N GLU A 174 11.81 -16.02 -21.03
CA GLU A 174 12.85 -16.06 -22.08
C GLU A 174 12.54 -17.07 -23.20
N GLU A 175 11.68 -18.06 -22.94
CA GLU A 175 11.21 -19.09 -23.91
C GLU A 175 10.05 -18.63 -24.81
#